data_AF-A0A0G4NV74-F1
#
_entry.id   AF-A0A0G4NV74-F1
#
_cell.length_a   1.000
_cell.length_b   1.000
_cell.length_c   1.000
_cell.angle_alpha   90.00
_cell.angle_beta   90.00
_cell.angle_gamma   90.00
#
_symmetry.space_group_name_H-M   'P 1'
#
loop_
_entity.id
_entity.type
_entity.pdbx_description
1 polymer ?
#
loop_
_entity_poly.entity_id
_entity_poly.type
_entity_poly.pdbx_seq_one_letter_code
_entity_poly.pdbx_strand_id
1 'polypeptide(L)'
;MVVFAVIYLGFEPFPTWLEGGVISGFVRSLGPLPEKWKGLYIHSGGFDSWYDQSRTPNPNHDLASIIAYFRLDADPIERQHVASMMYKVFQYCPDKRLTATQLLQDPSFRAIMEKYGC
;
A
#
# COMPACT_ATOMS: atom_id res chain seq x y z
N MET A 1 -1.54 -1.88 9.77
CA MET A 1 -2.23 -1.94 8.46
C MET A 1 -1.71 -3.02 7.53
N VAL A 2 -0.44 -3.45 7.57
CA VAL A 2 -0.01 -4.69 6.88
C VAL A 2 -0.81 -5.89 7.36
N VAL A 3 -1.06 -6.02 8.67
CA VAL A 3 -1.91 -7.09 9.24
C VAL A 3 -3.31 -7.10 8.62
N PHE A 4 -3.98 -5.94 8.54
CA PHE A 4 -5.27 -5.83 7.86
C PHE A 4 -5.17 -6.30 6.40
N ALA A 5 -4.15 -5.85 5.67
CA ALA A 5 -3.97 -6.20 4.27
C ALA A 5 -3.76 -7.71 4.08
N VAL A 6 -2.96 -8.35 4.93
CA VAL A 6 -2.75 -9.80 4.90
C VAL A 6 -4.05 -10.56 5.17
N ILE A 7 -4.83 -10.14 6.18
CA ILE A 7 -6.11 -10.78 6.49
C ILE A 7 -7.11 -10.59 5.33
N TYR A 8 -7.15 -9.38 4.76
CA TYR A 8 -8.07 -9.05 3.68
C TYR A 8 -7.72 -9.75 2.37
N LEU A 9 -6.43 -9.83 2.01
CA LEU A 9 -5.95 -10.39 0.74
C LEU A 9 -5.65 -11.89 0.82
N GLY A 10 -5.43 -12.43 2.03
CA GLY A 10 -4.87 -13.79 2.23
C GLY A 10 -3.37 -13.91 1.96
N PHE A 11 -2.70 -12.83 1.54
CA PHE A 11 -1.29 -12.79 1.13
C PHE A 11 -0.65 -11.44 1.50
N GLU A 12 0.69 -11.39 1.52
CA GLU A 12 1.42 -10.13 1.74
C GLU A 12 1.17 -9.13 0.58
N PRO A 13 0.78 -7.88 0.87
CA PRO A 13 0.51 -6.88 -0.16
C PRO A 13 1.77 -6.42 -0.91
N PHE A 14 2.96 -6.66 -0.36
CA PHE A 14 4.23 -6.21 -0.92
C PHE A 14 5.23 -7.38 -0.95
N PRO A 15 5.77 -7.75 -2.12
CA PRO A 15 6.68 -8.87 -2.24
C PRO A 15 8.02 -8.57 -1.56
N THR A 16 8.59 -9.57 -0.91
CA THR A 16 9.92 -9.49 -0.28
C THR A 16 11.03 -10.09 -1.14
N TRP A 17 10.68 -10.87 -2.17
CA TRP A 17 11.60 -11.61 -3.04
C TRP A 17 12.10 -10.81 -4.25
N LEU A 18 11.67 -9.56 -4.42
CA LEU A 18 12.22 -8.69 -5.47
C LEU A 18 13.67 -8.32 -5.15
N GLU A 19 14.45 -8.02 -6.17
CA GLU A 19 15.77 -7.41 -5.98
C GLU A 19 15.61 -6.10 -5.20
N GLY A 20 16.40 -5.90 -4.14
CA GLY A 20 16.23 -4.79 -3.21
C GLY A 20 15.11 -4.99 -2.17
N GLY A 21 14.52 -6.18 -2.13
CA GLY A 21 13.62 -6.65 -1.08
C GLY A 21 12.29 -5.92 -1.04
N VAL A 22 11.75 -5.77 0.18
CA VAL A 22 10.43 -5.19 0.43
C VAL A 22 10.30 -3.74 -0.05
N ILE A 23 11.40 -2.98 -0.08
CA ILE A 23 11.38 -1.59 -0.56
C ILE A 23 11.07 -1.54 -2.06
N SER A 24 11.63 -2.45 -2.85
CA SER A 24 11.24 -2.60 -4.25
C SER A 24 9.77 -3.01 -4.41
N GLY A 25 9.25 -3.81 -3.48
CA GLY A 25 7.82 -4.12 -3.39
C GLY A 25 6.96 -2.87 -3.16
N PHE A 26 7.34 -2.03 -2.20
CA PHE A 26 6.68 -0.75 -1.95
C PHE A 26 6.73 0.15 -3.18
N VAL A 27 7.91 0.34 -3.78
CA VAL A 27 8.09 1.22 -4.93
C VAL A 27 7.27 0.74 -6.13
N ARG A 28 7.18 -0.58 -6.32
CA ARG A 28 6.36 -1.17 -7.38
C ARG A 28 4.87 -0.87 -7.19
N SER A 29 4.37 -0.91 -5.96
CA SER A 29 2.93 -0.82 -5.67
C SER A 29 2.43 0.57 -5.30
N LEU A 30 3.29 1.43 -4.76
CA LEU A 30 2.95 2.75 -4.23
C LEU A 30 3.62 3.89 -5.01
N GLY A 31 4.57 3.57 -5.89
CA GLY A 31 5.40 4.56 -6.58
C GLY A 31 6.64 4.95 -5.77
N PRO A 32 7.38 5.97 -6.23
CA PRO A 32 8.72 6.26 -5.75
C PRO A 32 8.75 6.69 -4.28
N LEU A 33 9.86 6.38 -3.62
CA LEU A 33 10.19 6.94 -2.32
C LEU A 33 10.37 8.47 -2.42
N PRO A 34 10.15 9.22 -1.34
CA PRO A 34 10.42 10.65 -1.31
C PRO A 34 11.87 10.98 -1.70
N GLU A 35 12.08 11.91 -2.62
CA GLU A 35 13.41 12.31 -3.11
C GLU A 35 14.38 12.69 -1.98
N LYS A 36 13.87 13.40 -0.96
CA LYS A 36 14.65 13.80 0.23
C LYS A 36 15.20 12.63 1.06
N TRP A 37 14.76 11.39 0.80
CA TRP A 37 15.28 10.19 1.45
C TRP A 37 16.46 9.56 0.70
N LYS A 38 16.76 10.04 -0.51
CA LYS A 38 17.88 9.53 -1.30
C LYS A 38 19.20 9.71 -0.53
N GLY A 39 19.98 8.63 -0.44
CA GLY A 39 21.24 8.59 0.33
C GLY A 39 21.08 8.36 1.84
N LEU A 40 19.85 8.31 2.38
CA LEU A 40 19.63 7.95 3.80
C LEU A 40 19.62 6.44 4.02
N TYR A 41 19.41 5.64 2.97
CA TYR A 41 19.44 4.18 3.06
C TYR A 41 20.90 3.67 3.00
N ILE A 42 21.43 3.26 4.15
CA ILE A 42 22.85 2.90 4.34
C ILE A 42 23.15 1.41 4.13
N HIS A 43 22.14 0.57 3.89
CA HIS A 43 22.33 -0.86 3.69
C HIS A 43 22.60 -1.19 2.23
N SER A 44 23.42 -2.23 2.00
CA SER A 44 23.65 -2.77 0.66
C SER A 44 22.35 -3.23 0.00
N GLY A 45 22.24 -3.06 -1.32
CA GLY A 45 21.03 -3.42 -2.08
C GLY A 45 20.01 -2.29 -2.24
N GLY A 46 20.39 -1.05 -1.91
CA GLY A 46 19.61 0.14 -2.22
C GLY A 46 19.69 0.52 -3.71
N PHE A 47 18.55 0.95 -4.28
CA PHE A 47 18.50 1.43 -5.66
C PHE A 47 18.23 2.93 -5.74
N ASP A 48 19.03 3.65 -6.51
CA ASP A 48 18.78 5.05 -6.85
C ASP A 48 17.44 5.24 -7.57
N SER A 49 17.02 4.23 -8.35
CA SER A 49 15.75 4.23 -9.08
C SER A 49 14.51 4.16 -8.18
N TRP A 50 14.66 3.91 -6.88
CA TRP A 50 13.56 4.02 -5.91
C TRP A 50 13.10 5.46 -5.71
N TYR A 51 13.97 6.44 -5.96
CA TYR A 51 13.72 7.85 -5.70
C TYR A 51 13.39 8.64 -6.97
N ASP A 52 13.27 7.97 -8.13
CA ASP A 52 12.91 8.61 -9.39
C ASP A 52 11.44 9.06 -9.37
N GLN A 53 11.21 10.38 -9.22
CA GLN A 53 9.87 10.95 -9.10
C GLN A 53 9.06 10.89 -10.40
N SER A 54 9.67 10.55 -11.54
CA SER A 54 8.95 10.30 -12.80
C SER A 54 8.26 8.93 -12.83
N ARG A 55 8.63 8.04 -11.91
CA ARG A 55 8.09 6.69 -11.82
C ARG A 55 6.68 6.71 -11.28
N THR A 56 5.82 5.89 -11.88
CA THR A 56 4.47 5.60 -11.37
C THR A 56 4.40 4.18 -10.80
N PRO A 57 3.42 3.88 -9.93
CA PRO A 57 3.12 2.50 -9.54
C PRO A 57 2.95 1.63 -10.78
N ASN A 58 3.41 0.38 -10.71
CA ASN A 58 3.23 -0.57 -11.81
C ASN A 58 1.72 -0.85 -11.96
N PRO A 59 1.11 -0.62 -13.13
CA PRO A 59 -0.35 -0.76 -13.30
C PRO A 59 -0.90 -2.15 -12.96
N ASN A 60 -0.10 -3.20 -13.13
CA ASN A 60 -0.51 -4.58 -12.82
C ASN A 60 -0.26 -4.99 -11.36
N HIS A 61 0.44 -4.15 -10.60
CA HIS A 61 0.87 -4.44 -9.24
C HIS A 61 0.68 -3.26 -8.27
N ASP A 62 -0.10 -2.26 -8.65
CA ASP A 62 -0.57 -1.24 -7.73
C ASP A 62 -1.56 -1.85 -6.72
N LEU A 63 -1.94 -1.10 -5.70
CA LEU A 63 -2.81 -1.64 -4.65
C LEU A 63 -4.19 -2.06 -5.20
N ALA A 64 -4.74 -1.34 -6.18
CA ALA A 64 -6.05 -1.64 -6.72
C ALA A 64 -6.02 -2.94 -7.54
N SER A 65 -5.00 -3.13 -8.37
CA SER A 65 -4.76 -4.35 -9.14
C SER A 65 -4.46 -5.56 -8.25
N ILE A 66 -3.68 -5.38 -7.18
CA ILE A 66 -3.45 -6.42 -6.17
C ILE A 66 -4.78 -6.83 -5.52
N ILE A 67 -5.58 -5.88 -5.06
CA ILE A 67 -6.89 -6.15 -4.46
C ILE A 67 -7.81 -6.87 -5.46
N ALA A 68 -7.87 -6.40 -6.70
CA ALA A 68 -8.71 -7.00 -7.73
C ALA A 68 -8.30 -8.44 -8.06
N TYR A 69 -6.99 -8.75 -8.00
CA TYR A 69 -6.46 -10.08 -8.25
C TYR A 69 -6.78 -11.06 -7.10
N PHE A 70 -6.55 -10.65 -5.85
CA PHE A 70 -6.72 -11.54 -4.69
C PHE A 70 -8.16 -11.61 -4.17
N ARG A 71 -8.98 -10.59 -4.42
CA ARG A 71 -10.38 -10.51 -3.96
C ARG A 71 -11.35 -10.39 -5.11
N LEU A 72 -11.30 -11.38 -6.01
CA LEU A 72 -12.24 -11.52 -7.13
C LEU A 72 -13.69 -11.73 -6.68
N ASP A 73 -13.88 -12.28 -5.47
CA ASP A 73 -15.16 -12.51 -4.80
C ASP A 73 -15.79 -11.22 -4.23
N ALA A 74 -14.96 -10.25 -3.83
CA ALA A 74 -15.43 -9.02 -3.22
C ALA A 74 -16.17 -8.15 -4.24
N ASP A 75 -17.18 -7.40 -3.80
CA ASP A 75 -17.88 -6.48 -4.69
C ASP A 75 -16.94 -5.30 -5.10
N PRO A 76 -17.09 -4.71 -6.31
CA PRO A 76 -16.23 -3.62 -6.75
C PRO A 76 -16.18 -2.41 -5.81
N ILE A 77 -17.27 -2.09 -5.11
CA ILE A 77 -17.37 -0.98 -4.16
C ILE A 77 -16.52 -1.28 -2.92
N GLU A 78 -16.61 -2.49 -2.37
CA GLU A 78 -15.72 -2.94 -1.29
C GLU A 78 -14.25 -2.81 -1.69
N ARG A 79 -13.87 -3.31 -2.87
CA ARG A 79 -12.49 -3.22 -3.36
C ARG A 79 -12.01 -1.76 -3.47
N GLN A 80 -12.88 -0.87 -3.92
CA GLN A 80 -12.59 0.56 -4.01
C GLN A 80 -12.36 1.19 -2.61
N HIS A 81 -13.21 0.85 -1.63
CA HIS A 81 -13.03 1.33 -0.26
C HIS A 81 -11.73 0.83 0.36
N VAL A 82 -11.40 -0.45 0.17
CA VAL A 82 -10.14 -1.01 0.66
C VAL A 82 -8.94 -0.36 -0.02
N ALA A 83 -8.97 -0.18 -1.33
CA ALA A 83 -7.89 0.50 -2.06
C ALA A 83 -7.69 1.94 -1.54
N SER A 84 -8.77 2.72 -1.44
CA SER A 84 -8.77 4.08 -0.90
C SER A 84 -8.13 4.13 0.50
N MET A 85 -8.53 3.24 1.39
CA MET A 85 -7.95 3.14 2.72
C MET A 85 -6.47 2.77 2.67
N MET A 86 -6.10 1.73 1.90
CA MET A 86 -4.72 1.25 1.80
C MET A 86 -3.77 2.35 1.30
N TYR A 87 -4.16 3.14 0.30
CA TYR A 87 -3.36 4.28 -0.17
C TYR A 87 -3.13 5.35 0.92
N LYS A 88 -4.11 5.58 1.81
CA LYS A 88 -3.97 6.55 2.91
C LYS A 88 -3.06 6.04 4.03
N VAL A 89 -3.14 4.76 4.37
CA VAL A 89 -2.38 4.18 5.49
C VAL A 89 -0.97 3.71 5.10
N PHE A 90 -0.72 3.42 3.83
CA PHE A 90 0.60 3.07 3.32
C PHE A 90 1.38 4.26 2.75
N GLN A 91 0.97 5.50 3.03
CA GLN A 91 1.81 6.65 2.71
C GLN A 91 3.20 6.54 3.35
N TYR A 92 4.23 6.86 2.57
CA TYR A 92 5.62 6.83 3.00
C TYR A 92 5.87 7.84 4.13
N CYS A 93 5.49 9.10 3.93
CA CYS A 93 5.69 10.16 4.91
C CYS A 93 4.81 9.93 6.13
N PRO A 94 5.39 9.73 7.33
CA PRO A 94 4.61 9.48 8.55
C PRO A 94 3.60 10.60 8.85
N ASP A 95 3.99 11.85 8.64
CA ASP A 95 3.14 13.03 8.92
C ASP A 95 1.88 13.11 8.07
N LYS A 96 1.87 12.39 6.94
CA LYS A 96 0.72 12.35 6.02
C LYS A 96 -0.09 11.06 6.16
N ARG A 97 0.37 10.10 6.97
CA ARG A 97 -0.32 8.84 7.21
C ARG A 97 -1.45 9.08 8.20
N LEU A 98 -2.60 8.43 7.98
CA LEU A 98 -3.70 8.47 8.94
C LEU A 98 -3.25 7.95 10.30
N THR A 99 -3.63 8.67 11.35
CA THR A 99 -3.57 8.16 12.73
C THR A 99 -4.69 7.13 12.94
N ALA A 100 -4.60 6.36 14.03
CA ALA A 100 -5.65 5.41 14.39
C ALA A 100 -7.02 6.10 14.56
N THR A 101 -7.05 7.26 15.22
CA THR A 101 -8.29 8.03 15.41
C THR A 101 -8.87 8.52 14.09
N GLN A 102 -8.04 9.00 13.17
CA GLN A 102 -8.50 9.42 11.84
C GLN A 102 -8.98 8.24 11.00
N LEU A 103 -8.32 7.08 11.11
CA LEU A 103 -8.73 5.86 10.42
C LEU A 103 -10.13 5.40 10.87
N LEU A 104 -10.41 5.42 12.18
CA LEU A 104 -11.73 5.08 12.72
C LEU A 104 -12.85 5.99 12.19
N GLN A 105 -12.52 7.22 11.79
CA GLN A 105 -13.45 8.18 11.22
C GLN A 105 -13.48 8.14 9.68
N ASP A 106 -12.57 7.41 9.04
CA ASP A 106 -12.48 7.36 7.58
C ASP A 106 -13.72 6.66 6.99
N PRO A 107 -14.42 7.30 6.03
CA PRO A 107 -15.64 6.72 5.46
C PRO A 107 -15.44 5.37 4.79
N SER A 108 -14.27 5.15 4.15
CA SER A 108 -13.99 3.87 3.50
C SER A 108 -13.70 2.79 4.54
N PHE A 109 -12.97 3.11 5.61
CA PHE A 109 -12.79 2.17 6.71
C PHE A 109 -14.12 1.78 7.35
N ARG A 110 -14.97 2.76 7.67
CA ARG A 110 -16.30 2.51 8.26
C ARG A 110 -17.20 1.66 7.38
N ALA A 111 -17.24 1.93 6.07
CA ALA A 111 -18.02 1.12 5.13
C ALA A 111 -17.61 -0.36 5.14
N ILE A 112 -16.30 -0.65 5.26
CA ILE A 112 -15.79 -2.03 5.38
C ILE A 112 -16.19 -2.64 6.72
N MET A 113 -16.03 -1.91 7.83
CA MET A 113 -16.38 -2.42 9.16
C MET A 113 -17.88 -2.72 9.27
N GLU A 114 -18.74 -1.82 8.77
CA GLU A 114 -20.19 -2.00 8.72
C GLU A 114 -20.58 -3.23 7.88
N LYS A 115 -19.90 -3.48 6.75
CA LYS A 115 -20.13 -4.66 5.90
C LYS A 115 -19.85 -5.98 6.61
N TYR A 116 -18.82 -6.02 7.45
CA TYR A 116 -18.38 -7.22 8.17
C TYR A 116 -18.96 -7.32 9.59
N GLY A 117 -19.82 -6.38 10.01
CA GLY A 117 -20.53 -6.43 11.29
C GLY A 117 -19.71 -5.99 12.51
N CYS A 118 -18.74 -5.11 12.31
CA CYS A 118 -17.87 -4.55 13.35
C CYS A 118 -18.10 -3.06 13.58
#